data_AF-A0A509BLV5-F1
#
_entry.id   AF-A0A509BLV5-F1
#
_cell.length_a   1.000
_cell.length_b   1.000
_cell.length_c   1.000
_cell.angle_alpha   90.00
_cell.angle_beta   90.00
_cell.angle_gamma   90.00
#
_symmetry.space_group_name_H-M   'P 1'
#
loop_
_entity.id
_entity.type
_entity.pdbx_description
1 polymer ?
#
loop_
_entity_poly.entity_id
_entity_poly.type
_entity_poly.pdbx_seq_one_letter_code
_entity_poly.pdbx_strand_id
1 'polypeptide(L)'
;MEQNIATAQVSVARPNWDKSRLVSRIVHLGCGAFHRAHQALFTHHLLEKSDSDWGICEVNLMPGNDARLIANLKAQNLLYTVAERGAESTELKIIGSMKEALHPEFDGHAGILAAMARPETAIVSLTVTEKGYCTDPASGELDVNNPLIQNDLAHPQQPKSAIGYIVEALNMRREQGLKAFTVLSCDNVRENGHVAKAAVLGLAKARDAALAAWIADNVTFPCTMVDRIVPAATEETLQLVADQLGVYDPCAIACEPFRQWVIEDNFVNGRPDWDTVGAQFVADVVPFEMMKLRMLNGSHSSSPIWVISAGMTLSPIL
;
A
#
# COMPACT_ATOMS: atom_id res chain seq x y z
N MET A 1 27.21 15.97 4.11
CA MET A 1 25.97 15.17 4.03
C MET A 1 26.10 14.05 5.03
N GLU A 2 25.07 13.85 5.84
CA GLU A 2 24.99 12.67 6.70
C GLU A 2 24.92 11.43 5.80
N GLN A 3 25.69 10.39 6.11
CA GLN A 3 25.68 9.17 5.31
C GLN A 3 24.37 8.43 5.54
N ASN A 4 23.72 7.99 4.46
CA ASN A 4 22.52 7.15 4.52
C ASN A 4 22.65 5.95 3.57
N ILE A 5 21.63 5.10 3.52
CA ILE A 5 21.66 3.89 2.67
C ILE A 5 21.85 4.17 1.17
N ALA A 6 21.66 5.39 0.68
CA ALA A 6 21.93 5.74 -0.72
C ALA A 6 23.41 6.05 -0.99
N THR A 7 24.14 6.55 0.01
CA THR A 7 25.52 7.06 -0.17
C THR A 7 26.59 6.32 0.64
N ALA A 8 26.20 5.60 1.70
CA ALA A 8 27.12 4.90 2.59
C ALA A 8 27.73 3.65 1.94
N GLN A 9 28.81 3.11 2.50
CA GLN A 9 29.20 1.74 2.23
C GLN A 9 28.33 0.82 3.08
N VAL A 10 27.62 -0.12 2.45
CA VAL A 10 26.65 -1.01 3.12
C VAL A 10 27.00 -2.47 2.80
N SER A 11 26.59 -3.38 3.68
CA SER A 11 26.86 -4.82 3.56
C SER A 11 25.98 -5.53 2.52
N VAL A 12 24.92 -4.87 2.05
CA VAL A 12 23.90 -5.41 1.14
C VAL A 12 23.99 -4.72 -0.21
N ALA A 13 23.80 -5.48 -1.30
CA ALA A 13 23.74 -4.89 -2.64
C ALA A 13 22.54 -3.95 -2.79
N ARG A 14 22.76 -2.83 -3.48
CA ARG A 14 21.68 -1.94 -3.90
C ARG A 14 21.02 -2.49 -5.17
N PRO A 15 19.78 -2.06 -5.47
CA PRO A 15 19.18 -2.26 -6.79
C PRO A 15 20.17 -1.92 -7.91
N ASN A 16 20.33 -2.82 -8.90
CA ASN A 16 21.30 -2.62 -9.99
C ASN A 16 20.70 -2.02 -11.27
N TRP A 17 19.38 -1.79 -11.32
CA TRP A 17 18.72 -1.22 -12.49
C TRP A 17 18.82 0.30 -12.50
N ASP A 18 18.72 0.87 -13.70
CA ASP A 18 18.58 2.31 -13.86
C ASP A 18 17.20 2.77 -13.37
N LYS A 19 17.18 3.60 -12.32
CA LYS A 19 15.94 4.21 -11.79
C LYS A 19 15.23 5.09 -12.82
N SER A 20 15.92 5.57 -13.85
CA SER A 20 15.30 6.33 -14.94
C SER A 20 14.33 5.48 -15.77
N ARG A 21 14.50 4.14 -15.79
CA ARG A 21 13.59 3.19 -16.44
C ARG A 21 12.19 3.22 -15.83
N LEU A 22 12.08 3.49 -14.53
CA LEU A 22 10.81 3.41 -13.82
C LEU A 22 9.89 4.59 -14.16
N VAL A 23 8.65 4.27 -14.49
CA VAL A 23 7.52 5.16 -14.64
C VAL A 23 6.58 4.94 -13.45
N SER A 24 6.09 6.02 -12.84
CA SER A 24 5.13 5.95 -11.72
C SER A 24 3.76 5.51 -12.22
N ARG A 25 3.61 4.21 -12.50
CA ARG A 25 2.40 3.56 -13.02
C ARG A 25 1.44 3.14 -11.89
N ILE A 26 1.96 3.00 -10.68
CA ILE A 26 1.19 2.73 -9.47
C ILE A 26 1.28 3.96 -8.58
N VAL A 27 0.13 4.46 -8.12
CA VAL A 27 0.08 5.35 -6.95
C VAL A 27 -0.40 4.53 -5.77
N HIS A 28 0.35 4.52 -4.67
CA HIS A 28 -0.02 3.78 -3.46
C HIS A 28 -0.45 4.74 -2.36
N LEU A 29 -1.67 4.59 -1.85
CA LEU A 29 -2.21 5.38 -0.74
C LEU A 29 -2.02 4.61 0.58
N GLY A 30 -1.25 5.19 1.50
CA GLY A 30 -0.93 4.60 2.80
C GLY A 30 0.37 3.79 2.75
N CYS A 31 1.51 4.45 2.57
CA CYS A 31 2.87 3.89 2.61
C CYS A 31 3.26 3.43 4.05
N GLY A 32 2.56 2.42 4.56
CA GLY A 32 2.81 1.81 5.87
C GLY A 32 3.96 0.80 5.85
N ALA A 33 4.17 0.12 6.99
CA ALA A 33 5.14 -0.97 7.06
C ALA A 33 4.72 -2.17 6.20
N PHE A 34 3.42 -2.51 6.21
CA PHE A 34 2.91 -3.64 5.44
C PHE A 34 3.13 -3.49 3.94
N HIS A 35 2.76 -2.33 3.36
CA HIS A 35 2.98 -2.06 1.95
C HIS A 35 4.45 -2.23 1.53
N ARG A 36 5.34 -1.61 2.31
CA ARG A 36 6.78 -1.63 2.10
C ARG A 36 7.37 -3.04 2.21
N ALA A 37 6.80 -3.90 3.06
CA ALA A 37 7.20 -5.29 3.17
C ALA A 37 6.47 -6.23 2.19
N HIS A 38 5.44 -5.78 1.47
CA HIS A 38 4.58 -6.66 0.68
C HIS A 38 4.51 -6.22 -0.78
N GLN A 39 3.61 -5.31 -1.16
CA GLN A 39 3.40 -4.97 -2.58
C GLN A 39 4.63 -4.30 -3.20
N ALA A 40 5.30 -3.41 -2.44
CA ALA A 40 6.54 -2.79 -2.89
C ALA A 40 7.68 -3.81 -3.06
N LEU A 41 7.70 -4.86 -2.22
CA LEU A 41 8.68 -5.95 -2.33
C LEU A 41 8.39 -6.88 -3.52
N PHE A 42 7.13 -7.24 -3.77
CA PHE A 42 6.75 -7.97 -4.99
C PHE A 42 7.17 -7.20 -6.25
N THR A 43 6.91 -5.88 -6.26
CA THR A 43 7.32 -5.02 -7.37
C THR A 43 8.84 -4.93 -7.49
N HIS A 44 9.56 -4.84 -6.38
CA HIS A 44 11.02 -4.85 -6.37
C HIS A 44 11.60 -6.13 -6.97
N HIS A 45 11.10 -7.31 -6.58
CA HIS A 45 11.55 -8.57 -7.15
C HIS A 45 11.24 -8.70 -8.64
N LEU A 46 10.12 -8.13 -9.10
CA LEU A 46 9.84 -8.08 -10.53
C LEU A 46 10.89 -7.24 -11.27
N LEU A 47 11.27 -6.09 -10.71
CA LEU A 47 12.28 -5.20 -11.28
C LEU A 47 13.68 -5.82 -11.29
N GLU A 48 14.01 -6.66 -10.30
CA GLU A 48 15.26 -7.45 -10.26
C GLU A 48 15.36 -8.47 -11.41
N LYS A 49 14.22 -9.05 -11.81
CA LYS A 49 14.18 -10.18 -12.75
C LYS A 49 13.79 -9.81 -14.18
N SER A 50 13.43 -8.55 -14.42
CA SER A 50 12.87 -8.13 -15.71
C SER A 50 13.23 -6.69 -16.05
N ASP A 51 12.92 -6.31 -17.29
CA ASP A 51 12.98 -4.93 -17.77
C ASP A 51 11.71 -4.12 -17.54
N SER A 52 10.85 -4.58 -16.61
CA SER A 52 9.65 -3.85 -16.21
C SER A 52 9.97 -2.41 -15.80
N ASP A 53 9.07 -1.50 -16.20
CA ASP A 53 9.13 -0.07 -15.91
C ASP A 53 8.13 0.35 -14.83
N TRP A 54 7.47 -0.60 -14.17
CA TRP A 54 6.46 -0.33 -13.14
C TRP A 54 7.12 0.17 -11.84
N GLY A 55 7.14 1.49 -11.67
CA GLY A 55 7.50 2.18 -10.43
C GLY A 55 6.29 2.59 -9.61
N ILE A 56 6.52 2.78 -8.31
CA ILE A 56 5.49 3.20 -7.34
C ILE A 56 5.69 4.66 -6.95
N CYS A 57 4.63 5.45 -7.00
CA CYS A 57 4.51 6.74 -6.35
C CYS A 57 3.82 6.54 -5.00
N GLU A 58 4.58 6.63 -3.93
CA GLU A 58 4.06 6.51 -2.56
C GLU A 58 3.31 7.76 -2.14
N VAL A 59 2.21 7.61 -1.43
CA VAL A 59 1.45 8.72 -0.88
C VAL A 59 1.03 8.39 0.55
N ASN A 60 1.36 9.27 1.48
CA ASN A 60 0.72 9.31 2.78
C ASN A 60 -0.14 10.57 2.90
N LEU A 61 -1.27 10.46 3.58
CA LEU A 61 -2.25 11.54 3.72
C LEU A 61 -2.28 12.16 5.12
N MET A 62 -1.78 11.44 6.13
CA MET A 62 -1.85 11.87 7.52
C MET A 62 -0.61 12.70 7.91
N PRO A 63 -0.75 13.75 8.74
CA PRO A 63 0.39 14.51 9.21
C PRO A 63 1.26 13.72 10.19
N GLY A 64 2.41 14.30 10.58
CA GLY A 64 3.26 13.77 11.65
C GLY A 64 4.17 12.62 11.21
N ASN A 65 3.98 11.42 11.75
CA ASN A 65 4.88 10.28 11.47
C ASN A 65 4.90 9.91 9.98
N ASP A 66 3.75 10.02 9.33
CA ASP A 66 3.55 9.77 7.90
C ASP A 66 4.30 10.78 7.03
N ALA A 67 4.20 12.07 7.34
CA ALA A 67 4.97 13.14 6.71
C ALA A 67 6.49 12.94 6.88
N ARG A 68 6.91 12.58 8.10
CA ARG A 68 8.32 12.28 8.41
C ARG A 68 8.84 11.09 7.62
N LEU A 69 8.04 10.03 7.46
CA LEU A 69 8.42 8.87 6.65
C LEU A 69 8.66 9.26 5.20
N ILE A 70 7.76 10.05 4.59
CA ILE A 70 7.92 10.52 3.21
C ILE A 70 9.19 11.38 3.07
N ALA A 71 9.47 12.26 4.03
CA ALA A 71 10.70 13.06 4.02
C ALA A 71 11.96 12.18 4.12
N ASN A 72 11.96 11.17 4.99
CA ASN A 72 13.08 10.24 5.12
C ASN A 72 13.29 9.43 3.82
N LEU A 73 12.21 8.90 3.22
CA LEU A 73 12.29 8.21 1.93
C LEU A 73 12.90 9.11 0.85
N LYS A 74 12.42 10.36 0.73
CA LYS A 74 12.98 11.35 -0.22
C LYS A 74 14.48 11.57 0.02
N ALA A 75 14.91 11.69 1.28
CA ALA A 75 16.32 11.87 1.65
C ALA A 75 17.21 10.66 1.31
N GLN A 76 16.64 9.45 1.25
CA GLN A 76 17.35 8.20 0.93
C GLN A 76 17.23 7.80 -0.54
N ASN A 77 16.95 8.75 -1.45
CA ASN A 77 16.68 8.46 -2.87
C ASN A 77 15.58 7.41 -3.06
N LEU A 78 14.58 7.39 -2.17
CA LEU A 78 13.47 6.44 -2.12
C LEU A 78 13.89 4.98 -1.90
N LEU A 79 15.08 4.78 -1.35
CA LEU A 79 15.51 3.48 -0.86
C LEU A 79 15.03 3.30 0.58
N TYR A 80 14.85 2.05 0.97
CA TYR A 80 14.66 1.62 2.36
C TYR A 80 15.04 0.14 2.49
N THR A 81 15.22 -0.34 3.72
CA THR A 81 15.66 -1.71 3.99
C THR A 81 14.51 -2.57 4.50
N VAL A 82 14.41 -3.78 3.96
CA VAL A 82 13.54 -4.86 4.48
C VAL A 82 14.43 -5.92 5.11
N ALA A 83 14.14 -6.25 6.38
CA ALA A 83 14.76 -7.34 7.10
C ALA A 83 13.79 -8.53 7.19
N GLU A 84 14.08 -9.61 6.47
CA GLU A 84 13.33 -10.87 6.51
C GLU A 84 13.92 -11.76 7.62
N ARG A 85 13.22 -11.85 8.76
CA ARG A 85 13.67 -12.58 9.96
C ARG A 85 13.18 -14.02 9.91
N GLY A 86 14.01 -14.92 9.41
CA GLY A 86 13.78 -16.36 9.49
C GLY A 86 14.10 -16.93 10.88
N ALA A 87 13.90 -18.24 11.04
CA ALA A 87 14.21 -18.93 12.30
C ALA A 87 15.72 -18.95 12.62
N GLU A 88 16.57 -18.98 11.59
CA GLU A 88 18.03 -19.13 11.74
C GLU A 88 18.81 -17.87 11.38
N SER A 89 18.26 -17.02 10.51
CA SER A 89 18.98 -15.85 9.99
C SER A 89 18.05 -14.71 9.60
N THR A 90 18.59 -13.49 9.64
CA THR A 90 17.96 -12.29 9.09
C THR A 90 18.60 -11.95 7.74
N GLU A 91 17.80 -11.92 6.68
CA GLU A 91 18.23 -11.44 5.36
C GLU A 91 17.84 -9.96 5.21
N LEU A 92 18.80 -9.11 4.85
CA LEU A 92 18.54 -7.70 4.55
C LEU A 92 18.46 -7.48 3.04
N LYS A 93 17.49 -6.68 2.60
CA LYS A 93 17.33 -6.27 1.19
C LYS A 93 17.09 -4.77 1.12
N ILE A 94 17.83 -4.07 0.24
CA ILE A 94 17.59 -2.65 -0.04
C ILE A 94 16.58 -2.54 -1.19
N ILE A 95 15.42 -1.98 -0.89
CA ILE A 95 14.30 -1.88 -1.82
C ILE A 95 14.38 -0.58 -2.62
N GLY A 96 13.98 -0.66 -3.89
CA GLY A 96 14.08 0.43 -4.86
C GLY A 96 12.99 0.45 -5.92
N SER A 97 11.81 -0.12 -5.61
CA SER A 97 10.62 -0.08 -6.47
C SER A 97 9.89 1.28 -6.43
N MET A 98 10.18 2.12 -5.44
CA MET A 98 9.65 3.46 -5.31
C MET A 98 10.35 4.42 -6.26
N LYS A 99 9.54 5.12 -7.07
CA LYS A 99 9.99 6.14 -8.03
C LYS A 99 9.71 7.56 -7.53
N GLU A 100 8.61 7.75 -6.81
CA GLU A 100 8.20 9.02 -6.22
C GLU A 100 7.62 8.78 -4.82
N ALA A 101 7.59 9.82 -4.00
CA ALA A 101 6.88 9.82 -2.73
C ALA A 101 6.27 11.21 -2.53
N LEU A 102 5.00 11.30 -2.15
CA LEU A 102 4.24 12.53 -2.04
C LEU A 102 3.51 12.63 -0.69
N HIS A 103 3.31 13.86 -0.23
CA HIS A 103 2.56 14.16 0.97
C HIS A 103 1.85 15.52 0.86
N PRO A 104 0.62 15.70 1.40
CA PRO A 104 -0.10 16.97 1.31
C PRO A 104 0.68 18.18 1.84
N GLU A 105 1.49 18.00 2.89
CA GLU A 105 2.31 19.10 3.47
C GLU A 105 3.43 19.60 2.54
N PHE A 106 3.97 18.74 1.67
CA PHE A 106 5.12 19.09 0.81
C PHE A 106 4.69 19.35 -0.63
N ASP A 107 3.72 18.57 -1.12
CA ASP A 107 3.34 18.49 -2.53
C ASP A 107 1.92 19.03 -2.77
N GLY A 108 1.16 19.27 -1.70
CA GLY A 108 -0.22 19.75 -1.77
C GLY A 108 -1.21 18.71 -2.31
N HIS A 109 -2.51 18.98 -2.09
CA HIS A 109 -3.60 18.20 -2.68
C HIS A 109 -3.47 18.10 -4.20
N ALA A 110 -3.14 19.22 -4.85
CA ALA A 110 -2.99 19.31 -6.30
C ALA A 110 -1.85 18.43 -6.82
N GLY A 111 -0.72 18.32 -6.12
CA GLY A 111 0.41 17.48 -6.55
C GLY A 111 0.04 15.98 -6.55
N ILE A 112 -0.67 15.53 -5.50
CA ILE A 112 -1.15 14.16 -5.38
C ILE A 112 -2.21 13.85 -6.44
N LEU A 113 -3.20 14.73 -6.60
CA LEU A 113 -4.23 14.60 -7.63
C LEU A 113 -3.63 14.58 -9.04
N ALA A 114 -2.64 15.44 -9.30
CA ALA A 114 -1.91 15.43 -10.57
C ALA A 114 -1.19 14.11 -10.80
N ALA A 115 -0.55 13.51 -9.78
CA ALA A 115 0.10 12.21 -9.90
C ALA A 115 -0.90 11.08 -10.24
N MET A 116 -2.07 11.07 -9.60
CA MET A 116 -3.13 10.09 -9.88
C MET A 116 -3.78 10.30 -11.26
N ALA A 117 -3.80 11.54 -11.76
CA ALA A 117 -4.36 11.91 -13.06
C ALA A 117 -3.37 11.75 -14.24
N ARG A 118 -2.11 11.35 -14.01
CA ARG A 118 -1.15 11.12 -15.11
C ARG A 118 -1.61 9.99 -16.05
N PRO A 119 -1.49 10.12 -17.38
CA PRO A 119 -1.91 9.07 -18.31
C PRO A 119 -1.30 7.69 -18.01
N GLU A 120 -0.06 7.68 -17.50
CA GLU A 120 0.71 6.48 -17.17
C GLU A 120 0.23 5.77 -15.90
N THR A 121 -0.46 6.48 -14.99
CA THR A 121 -1.04 5.88 -13.77
C THR A 121 -2.13 4.90 -14.17
N ALA A 122 -1.85 3.62 -13.95
CA ALA A 122 -2.69 2.48 -14.30
C ALA A 122 -3.37 1.87 -13.08
N ILE A 123 -2.76 1.98 -11.90
CA ILE A 123 -3.27 1.41 -10.65
C ILE A 123 -3.16 2.45 -9.53
N VAL A 124 -4.24 2.60 -8.76
CA VAL A 124 -4.20 3.19 -7.43
C VAL A 124 -4.42 2.08 -6.41
N SER A 125 -3.41 1.79 -5.60
CA SER A 125 -3.49 0.74 -4.57
C SER A 125 -3.59 1.34 -3.17
N LEU A 126 -4.13 0.58 -2.21
CA LEU A 126 -4.43 1.10 -0.87
C LEU A 126 -3.98 0.13 0.24
N THR A 127 -3.34 0.68 1.28
CA THR A 127 -3.31 0.08 2.63
C THR A 127 -3.65 1.16 3.66
N VAL A 128 -4.94 1.51 3.73
CA VAL A 128 -5.46 2.66 4.51
C VAL A 128 -6.19 2.24 5.78
N THR A 129 -6.13 0.95 6.13
CA THR A 129 -6.90 0.29 7.20
C THR A 129 -8.41 0.27 6.93
N GLU A 130 -9.16 -0.51 7.71
CA GLU A 130 -10.62 -0.61 7.57
C GLU A 130 -11.30 0.75 7.71
N LYS A 131 -10.74 1.65 8.54
CA LYS A 131 -11.28 2.99 8.76
C LYS A 131 -11.08 3.93 7.57
N GLY A 132 -10.08 3.67 6.72
CA GLY A 132 -9.76 4.52 5.57
C GLY A 132 -10.82 4.52 4.47
N TYR A 133 -11.66 3.47 4.42
CA TYR A 133 -12.77 3.35 3.46
C TYR A 133 -13.96 4.25 3.81
N CYS A 134 -14.02 4.79 5.05
CA CYS A 134 -15.12 5.63 5.52
C CYS A 134 -16.50 4.95 5.34
N THR A 135 -16.57 3.63 5.42
CA THR A 135 -17.81 2.86 5.30
C THR A 135 -18.43 2.58 6.66
N ASP A 136 -19.76 2.54 6.71
CA ASP A 136 -20.49 2.06 7.88
C ASP A 136 -20.29 0.55 8.04
N PRO A 137 -19.81 0.05 9.20
CA PRO A 137 -19.49 -1.37 9.36
C PRO A 137 -20.70 -2.31 9.25
N ALA A 138 -21.92 -1.83 9.48
CA ALA A 138 -23.13 -2.65 9.46
C ALA A 138 -23.65 -2.86 8.03
N SER A 139 -23.60 -1.81 7.21
CA SER A 139 -24.08 -1.82 5.83
C SER A 139 -22.98 -2.10 4.81
N GLY A 140 -21.72 -1.81 5.12
CA GLY A 140 -20.60 -1.86 4.16
C GLY A 140 -20.61 -0.73 3.14
N GLU A 141 -21.57 0.20 3.25
CA GLU A 141 -21.74 1.34 2.35
C GLU A 141 -20.98 2.56 2.88
N LEU A 142 -20.74 3.54 2.02
CA LEU A 142 -20.10 4.80 2.43
C LEU A 142 -20.93 5.51 3.52
N ASP A 143 -20.28 5.87 4.63
CA ASP A 143 -20.87 6.75 5.63
C ASP A 143 -20.75 8.21 5.20
N VAL A 144 -21.81 8.75 4.61
CA VAL A 144 -21.90 10.15 4.18
C VAL A 144 -21.86 11.16 5.33
N ASN A 145 -22.04 10.71 6.58
CA ASN A 145 -21.93 11.56 7.76
C ASN A 145 -20.50 11.60 8.32
N ASN A 146 -19.58 10.79 7.77
CA ASN A 146 -18.18 10.81 8.17
C ASN A 146 -17.59 12.22 7.89
N PRO A 147 -16.89 12.86 8.86
CA PRO A 147 -16.36 14.21 8.68
C PRO A 147 -15.39 14.36 7.50
N LEU A 148 -14.63 13.31 7.15
CA LEU A 148 -13.76 13.34 5.99
C LEU A 148 -14.59 13.38 4.69
N ILE A 149 -15.65 12.59 4.63
CA ILE A 149 -16.55 12.53 3.47
C ILE A 149 -17.33 13.84 3.30
N GLN A 150 -17.81 14.44 4.39
CA GLN A 150 -18.43 15.77 4.33
C GLN A 150 -17.48 16.85 3.82
N ASN A 151 -16.22 16.82 4.27
CA ASN A 151 -15.18 17.73 3.75
C ASN A 151 -14.98 17.52 2.25
N ASP A 152 -14.88 16.27 1.81
CA ASP A 152 -14.55 15.94 0.42
C ASP A 152 -15.69 16.25 -0.54
N LEU A 153 -16.95 16.17 -0.07
CA LEU A 153 -18.11 16.66 -0.80
C LEU A 153 -18.14 18.19 -0.92
N ALA A 154 -17.77 18.91 0.15
CA ALA A 154 -17.74 20.37 0.14
C ALA A 154 -16.54 20.94 -0.64
N HIS A 155 -15.41 20.25 -0.64
CA HIS A 155 -14.14 20.69 -1.21
C HIS A 155 -13.48 19.58 -2.05
N PRO A 156 -14.07 19.18 -3.19
CA PRO A 156 -13.60 18.03 -3.96
C PRO A 156 -12.17 18.16 -4.50
N GLN A 157 -11.67 19.38 -4.73
CA GLN A 157 -10.27 19.64 -5.15
C GLN A 157 -9.28 19.65 -3.97
N GLN A 158 -9.76 19.56 -2.73
CA GLN A 158 -8.95 19.50 -1.51
C GLN A 158 -9.41 18.33 -0.62
N PRO A 159 -9.40 17.09 -1.15
CA PRO A 159 -9.90 15.94 -0.43
C PRO A 159 -8.98 15.56 0.72
N LYS A 160 -9.54 15.02 1.79
CA LYS A 160 -8.82 14.52 2.97
C LYS A 160 -8.88 13.01 3.10
N SER A 161 -9.92 12.35 2.58
CA SER A 161 -9.99 10.89 2.56
C SER A 161 -9.31 10.31 1.32
N ALA A 162 -8.81 9.07 1.44
CA ALA A 162 -8.31 8.31 0.28
C ALA A 162 -9.38 8.18 -0.81
N ILE A 163 -10.64 7.99 -0.41
CA ILE A 163 -11.79 7.87 -1.32
C ILE A 163 -12.02 9.19 -2.08
N GLY A 164 -11.88 10.34 -1.41
CA GLY A 164 -11.97 11.66 -2.03
C GLY A 164 -10.88 11.90 -3.08
N TYR A 165 -9.63 11.55 -2.78
CA TYR A 165 -8.53 11.60 -3.75
C TYR A 165 -8.81 10.73 -4.98
N ILE A 166 -9.31 9.50 -4.77
CA ILE A 166 -9.65 8.58 -5.86
C ILE A 166 -10.76 9.16 -6.74
N VAL A 167 -11.87 9.62 -6.15
CA VAL A 167 -13.01 10.14 -6.90
C VAL A 167 -12.64 11.41 -7.66
N GLU A 168 -11.89 12.33 -7.06
CA GLU A 168 -11.46 13.56 -7.75
C GLU A 168 -10.47 13.25 -8.88
N ALA A 169 -9.48 12.37 -8.65
CA ALA A 169 -8.55 11.99 -9.71
C ALA A 169 -9.28 11.30 -10.89
N LEU A 170 -10.27 10.45 -10.61
CA LEU A 170 -11.10 9.84 -11.65
C LEU A 170 -11.94 10.89 -12.40
N ASN A 171 -12.49 11.88 -11.70
CA ASN A 171 -13.18 13.00 -12.36
C ASN A 171 -12.25 13.79 -13.28
N MET A 172 -11.04 14.12 -12.81
CA MET A 172 -10.03 14.81 -13.63
C MET A 172 -9.68 14.01 -14.89
N ARG A 173 -9.49 12.68 -14.75
CA ARG A 173 -9.23 11.80 -15.89
C ARG A 173 -10.39 11.77 -16.88
N ARG A 174 -11.63 11.68 -16.38
CA ARG A 174 -12.85 11.75 -17.19
C ARG A 174 -12.90 13.04 -18.00
N GLU A 175 -12.70 14.19 -17.35
CA GLU A 175 -12.71 15.51 -17.99
C GLU A 175 -11.59 15.69 -19.03
N GLN A 176 -10.45 15.04 -18.82
CA GLN A 176 -9.31 15.04 -19.74
C GLN A 176 -9.40 13.97 -20.84
N GLY A 177 -10.43 13.12 -20.84
CA GLY A 177 -10.56 12.01 -21.79
C GLY A 177 -9.51 10.90 -21.61
N LEU A 178 -8.93 10.77 -20.41
CA LEU A 178 -7.98 9.72 -20.06
C LEU A 178 -8.71 8.44 -19.65
N LYS A 179 -8.08 7.29 -19.91
CA LYS A 179 -8.54 5.99 -19.39
C LYS A 179 -8.58 6.01 -17.86
N ALA A 180 -9.49 5.28 -17.23
CA ALA A 180 -9.45 5.11 -15.78
C ALA A 180 -8.27 4.24 -15.32
N PHE A 181 -7.98 4.26 -14.02
CA PHE A 181 -7.06 3.32 -13.37
C PHE A 181 -7.85 2.26 -12.59
N THR A 182 -7.22 1.13 -12.29
CA THR A 182 -7.76 0.14 -11.35
C THR A 182 -7.57 0.61 -9.90
N VAL A 183 -8.56 0.38 -9.04
CA VAL A 183 -8.47 0.62 -7.60
C VAL A 183 -8.21 -0.72 -6.90
N LEU A 184 -7.00 -0.93 -6.39
CA LEU A 184 -6.53 -2.20 -5.83
C LEU A 184 -6.37 -2.10 -4.31
N SER A 185 -7.40 -2.49 -3.57
CA SER A 185 -7.26 -2.61 -2.11
C SER A 185 -6.28 -3.73 -1.77
N CYS A 186 -5.39 -3.46 -0.82
CA CYS A 186 -4.50 -4.43 -0.19
C CYS A 186 -4.67 -4.42 1.35
N ASP A 187 -5.79 -3.91 1.86
CA ASP A 187 -6.15 -4.02 3.27
C ASP A 187 -6.73 -5.40 3.61
N ASN A 188 -6.58 -5.81 4.87
CA ASN A 188 -7.10 -7.09 5.40
C ASN A 188 -8.61 -7.01 5.72
N VAL A 189 -9.38 -6.54 4.75
CA VAL A 189 -10.85 -6.51 4.75
C VAL A 189 -11.34 -7.67 3.90
N ARG A 190 -12.47 -8.30 4.28
CA ARG A 190 -13.10 -9.33 3.45
C ARG A 190 -13.67 -8.69 2.19
N GLU A 191 -13.48 -9.31 1.03
CA GLU A 191 -14.01 -8.81 -0.25
C GLU A 191 -13.62 -7.33 -0.46
N ASN A 192 -12.35 -7.02 -0.14
CA ASN A 192 -11.86 -5.64 -0.01
C ASN A 192 -12.04 -4.78 -1.28
N GLY A 193 -12.01 -5.39 -2.46
CA GLY A 193 -12.36 -4.74 -3.72
C GLY A 193 -13.80 -4.27 -3.77
N HIS A 194 -14.76 -5.05 -3.24
CA HIS A 194 -16.16 -4.66 -3.16
C HIS A 194 -16.38 -3.51 -2.16
N VAL A 195 -15.67 -3.52 -1.03
CA VAL A 195 -15.70 -2.40 -0.06
C VAL A 195 -15.15 -1.11 -0.68
N ALA A 196 -14.02 -1.20 -1.38
CA ALA A 196 -13.46 -0.06 -2.13
C ALA A 196 -14.45 0.45 -3.18
N LYS A 197 -15.10 -0.45 -3.93
CA LYS A 197 -16.11 -0.11 -4.94
C LYS A 197 -17.30 0.61 -4.33
N ALA A 198 -17.85 0.10 -3.23
CA ALA A 198 -18.99 0.70 -2.53
C ALA A 198 -18.65 2.12 -2.04
N ALA A 199 -17.49 2.29 -1.41
CA ALA A 199 -17.03 3.59 -0.93
C ALA A 199 -16.86 4.62 -2.07
N VAL A 200 -16.16 4.23 -3.14
CA VAL A 200 -15.87 5.11 -4.29
C VAL A 200 -17.16 5.47 -5.05
N LEU A 201 -18.01 4.48 -5.35
CA LEU A 201 -19.29 4.75 -6.03
C LEU A 201 -20.26 5.53 -5.15
N GLY A 202 -20.28 5.29 -3.84
CA GLY A 202 -21.07 6.05 -2.88
C GLY A 202 -20.72 7.54 -2.90
N LEU A 203 -19.42 7.86 -2.84
CA LEU A 203 -18.95 9.25 -2.84
C LEU A 203 -19.20 9.90 -4.20
N ALA A 204 -18.89 9.19 -5.28
CA ALA A 204 -19.14 9.67 -6.63
C ALA A 204 -20.63 9.97 -6.84
N LYS A 205 -21.54 9.11 -6.38
CA LYS A 205 -22.99 9.28 -6.51
C LYS A 205 -23.51 10.47 -5.68
N ALA A 206 -22.95 10.67 -4.48
CA ALA A 206 -23.28 11.82 -3.64
C ALA A 206 -22.83 13.15 -4.28
N ARG A 207 -21.83 13.12 -5.16
CA ARG A 207 -21.31 14.29 -5.88
C ARG A 207 -21.98 14.54 -7.23
N ASP A 208 -22.01 13.52 -8.10
CA ASP A 208 -22.52 13.59 -9.48
C ASP A 208 -22.90 12.18 -9.97
N ALA A 209 -24.17 11.97 -10.30
CA ALA A 209 -24.65 10.69 -10.81
C ALA A 209 -23.98 10.27 -12.13
N ALA A 210 -23.60 11.22 -12.99
CA ALA A 210 -22.90 10.92 -14.23
C ALA A 210 -21.45 10.49 -13.98
N LEU A 211 -20.80 11.02 -12.93
CA LEU A 211 -19.48 10.57 -12.49
C LEU A 211 -19.55 9.15 -11.95
N ALA A 212 -20.54 8.86 -11.11
CA ALA A 212 -20.74 7.52 -10.56
C ALA A 212 -20.95 6.47 -11.67
N ALA A 213 -21.79 6.79 -12.67
CA ALA A 213 -22.00 5.92 -13.82
C ALA A 213 -20.70 5.69 -14.62
N TRP A 214 -19.96 6.75 -14.90
CA TRP A 214 -18.69 6.64 -15.60
C TRP A 214 -17.68 5.78 -14.83
N ILE A 215 -17.56 5.97 -13.51
CA ILE A 215 -16.68 5.14 -12.67
C ILE A 215 -17.12 3.68 -12.69
N ALA A 216 -18.42 3.41 -12.57
CA ALA A 216 -18.95 2.04 -12.59
C ALA A 216 -18.63 1.29 -13.90
N ASP A 217 -18.63 2.01 -15.03
CA ASP A 217 -18.39 1.44 -16.34
C ASP A 217 -16.90 1.32 -16.71
N ASN A 218 -16.03 2.15 -16.10
CA ASN A 218 -14.63 2.29 -16.54
C ASN A 218 -13.58 1.85 -15.50
N VAL A 219 -13.94 1.67 -14.23
CA VAL A 219 -13.01 1.32 -13.14
C VAL A 219 -13.24 -0.11 -12.68
N THR A 220 -12.16 -0.86 -12.47
CA THR A 220 -12.22 -2.16 -11.77
C THR A 220 -11.71 -2.06 -10.35
N PHE A 221 -12.26 -2.95 -9.51
CA PHE A 221 -11.98 -3.05 -8.09
C PHE A 221 -11.71 -4.53 -7.72
N PRO A 222 -10.61 -5.12 -8.19
CA PRO A 222 -10.28 -6.52 -7.89
C PRO A 222 -10.08 -6.72 -6.39
N CYS A 223 -10.59 -7.83 -5.87
CA CYS A 223 -10.30 -8.26 -4.50
C CYS A 223 -8.89 -8.83 -4.38
N THR A 224 -8.31 -8.74 -3.18
CA THR A 224 -7.02 -9.34 -2.87
C THR A 224 -7.03 -10.04 -1.52
N MET A 225 -6.29 -11.14 -1.44
CA MET A 225 -5.85 -11.72 -0.18
C MET A 225 -4.37 -11.42 -0.03
N VAL A 226 -4.04 -10.69 1.03
CA VAL A 226 -2.66 -10.33 1.38
C VAL A 226 -2.28 -11.02 2.69
N ASP A 227 -1.07 -11.56 2.74
CA ASP A 227 -0.57 -12.17 3.95
C ASP A 227 0.93 -11.98 4.12
N ARG A 228 1.30 -11.44 5.28
CA ARG A 228 2.67 -11.30 5.81
C ARG A 228 2.61 -10.65 7.18
N ILE A 229 3.28 -11.23 8.16
CA ILE A 229 3.49 -10.61 9.47
C ILE A 229 4.57 -9.54 9.36
N VAL A 230 4.19 -8.31 9.69
CA VAL A 230 5.08 -7.13 9.68
C VAL A 230 4.89 -6.38 11.01
N PRO A 231 5.71 -6.67 12.03
CA PRO A 231 5.65 -5.96 13.30
C PRO A 231 5.92 -4.46 13.13
N ALA A 232 5.40 -3.65 14.05
CA ALA A 232 5.76 -2.24 14.10
C ALA A 232 7.27 -2.10 14.34
N ALA A 233 7.92 -1.19 13.61
CA ALA A 233 9.33 -0.89 13.82
C ALA A 233 9.55 -0.31 15.22
N THR A 234 10.49 -0.90 15.95
CA THR A 234 10.99 -0.40 17.25
C THR A 234 12.41 0.11 17.07
N GLU A 235 12.89 0.95 18.00
CA GLU A 235 14.28 1.40 17.97
C GLU A 235 15.27 0.23 17.97
N GLU A 236 14.95 -0.82 18.74
CA GLU A 236 15.71 -2.07 18.76
C GLU A 236 15.75 -2.73 17.38
N THR A 237 14.62 -2.82 16.69
CA THR A 237 14.56 -3.40 15.33
C THR A 237 15.39 -2.58 14.34
N LEU A 238 15.31 -1.25 14.42
CA LEU A 238 16.08 -0.35 13.56
C LEU A 238 17.59 -0.47 13.84
N GLN A 239 17.98 -0.57 15.10
CA GLN A 239 19.37 -0.75 15.50
C GLN A 239 19.93 -2.09 15.03
N LEU A 240 19.17 -3.19 15.15
CA LEU A 240 19.58 -4.49 14.62
C LEU A 240 19.83 -4.45 13.10
N VAL A 241 18.96 -3.75 12.35
CA VAL A 241 19.19 -3.53 10.92
C VAL A 241 20.44 -2.69 10.70
N ALA A 242 20.64 -1.63 11.47
CA ALA A 242 21.80 -0.76 11.35
C ALA A 242 23.13 -1.50 11.60
N ASP A 243 23.19 -2.35 12.63
CA ASP A 243 24.37 -3.14 12.99
C ASP A 243 24.77 -4.12 11.87
N GLN A 244 23.79 -4.74 11.21
CA GLN A 244 24.04 -5.66 10.09
C GLN A 244 24.28 -4.92 8.77
N LEU A 245 23.59 -3.80 8.52
CA LEU A 245 23.69 -3.02 7.28
C LEU A 245 24.96 -2.16 7.21
N GLY A 246 25.45 -1.71 8.38
CA GLY A 246 26.56 -0.77 8.53
C GLY A 246 26.15 0.70 8.52
N VAL A 247 24.85 1.00 8.44
CA VAL A 247 24.31 2.37 8.47
C VAL A 247 22.88 2.33 9.02
N TYR A 248 22.50 3.36 9.79
CA TYR A 248 21.13 3.49 10.27
C TYR A 248 20.18 3.87 9.13
N ASP A 249 19.05 3.15 9.05
CA ASP A 249 17.98 3.41 8.10
C ASP A 249 16.68 3.68 8.86
N PRO A 250 16.23 4.95 8.96
CA PRO A 250 14.98 5.29 9.65
C PRO A 250 13.73 4.79 8.92
N CYS A 251 13.88 4.29 7.70
CA CYS A 251 12.82 3.67 6.91
C CYS A 251 12.89 2.13 6.95
N ALA A 252 13.81 1.53 7.71
CA ALA A 252 13.88 0.07 7.78
C ALA A 252 12.62 -0.54 8.41
N ILE A 253 12.31 -1.77 7.98
CA ILE A 253 11.23 -2.59 8.53
C ILE A 253 11.69 -4.04 8.68
N ALA A 254 11.11 -4.75 9.64
CA ALA A 254 11.29 -6.18 9.79
C ALA A 254 9.98 -6.93 9.50
N CYS A 255 10.11 -8.13 8.96
CA CYS A 255 8.98 -8.98 8.63
C CYS A 255 9.41 -10.45 8.64
N GLU A 256 8.45 -11.36 8.67
CA GLU A 256 8.74 -12.78 8.45
C GLU A 256 9.10 -13.05 6.97
N PRO A 257 9.79 -14.16 6.63
CA PRO A 257 10.11 -14.50 5.23
C PRO A 257 8.88 -14.94 4.44
N PHE A 258 7.87 -15.50 5.10
CA PHE A 258 6.64 -15.91 4.44
C PHE A 258 5.89 -14.69 3.89
N ARG A 259 5.36 -14.82 2.67
CA ARG A 259 4.50 -13.82 2.05
C ARG A 259 3.59 -14.49 1.03
N GLN A 260 2.33 -14.06 0.99
CA GLN A 260 1.37 -14.51 -0.01
C GLN A 260 0.57 -13.32 -0.54
N TRP A 261 0.31 -13.32 -1.85
CA TRP A 261 -0.53 -12.34 -2.50
C TRP A 261 -1.39 -13.02 -3.56
N VAL A 262 -2.69 -13.08 -3.32
CA VAL A 262 -3.67 -13.58 -4.27
C VAL A 262 -4.50 -12.39 -4.75
N ILE A 263 -4.69 -12.27 -6.07
CA ILE A 263 -5.26 -11.08 -6.71
C ILE A 263 -6.26 -11.54 -7.76
N GLU A 264 -7.45 -10.94 -7.78
CA GLU A 264 -8.37 -11.11 -8.92
C GLU A 264 -7.78 -10.45 -10.17
N ASP A 265 -7.68 -11.19 -11.28
CA ASP A 265 -7.10 -10.67 -12.52
C ASP A 265 -8.08 -9.79 -13.31
N ASN A 266 -8.39 -8.62 -12.75
CA ASN A 266 -9.36 -7.69 -13.31
C ASN A 266 -8.82 -6.25 -13.29
N PHE A 267 -7.98 -5.91 -14.27
CA PHE A 267 -7.31 -4.61 -14.36
C PHE A 267 -7.69 -3.87 -15.65
N VAL A 268 -8.18 -2.62 -15.56
CA VAL A 268 -8.67 -1.85 -16.72
C VAL A 268 -7.57 -1.21 -17.55
N ASN A 269 -6.39 -0.99 -16.98
CA ASN A 269 -5.30 -0.27 -17.63
C ASN A 269 -3.95 -1.00 -17.52
N GLY A 270 -4.00 -2.33 -17.53
CA GLY A 270 -2.82 -3.19 -17.38
C GLY A 270 -2.37 -3.33 -15.92
N ARG A 271 -1.41 -4.23 -15.70
CA ARG A 271 -0.81 -4.53 -14.40
C ARG A 271 0.61 -5.07 -14.56
N PRO A 272 1.44 -5.08 -13.50
CA PRO A 272 2.70 -5.79 -13.52
C PRO A 272 2.52 -7.32 -13.61
N ASP A 273 3.54 -8.02 -14.12
CA ASP A 273 3.62 -9.48 -14.14
C ASP A 273 4.05 -10.05 -12.78
N TRP A 274 3.33 -9.68 -11.72
CA TRP A 274 3.65 -10.08 -10.34
C TRP A 274 3.64 -11.61 -10.13
N ASP A 275 2.97 -12.38 -11.00
CA ASP A 275 2.96 -13.84 -11.00
C ASP A 275 4.33 -14.46 -11.27
N THR A 276 5.17 -13.79 -12.05
CA THR A 276 6.57 -14.22 -12.29
C THR A 276 7.44 -14.16 -11.04
N VAL A 277 6.96 -13.48 -9.99
CA VAL A 277 7.65 -13.29 -8.70
C VAL A 277 6.82 -13.75 -7.49
N GLY A 278 5.83 -14.60 -7.73
CA GLY A 278 5.14 -15.38 -6.70
C GLY A 278 3.75 -14.89 -6.29
N ALA A 279 3.23 -13.80 -6.88
CA ALA A 279 1.82 -13.48 -6.71
C ALA A 279 0.93 -14.49 -7.47
N GLN A 280 -0.33 -14.64 -7.07
CA GLN A 280 -1.25 -15.60 -7.66
C GLN A 280 -2.45 -14.83 -8.24
N PHE A 281 -2.54 -14.78 -9.57
CA PHE A 281 -3.72 -14.25 -10.25
C PHE A 281 -4.79 -15.34 -10.35
N VAL A 282 -6.00 -15.00 -9.92
CA VAL A 282 -7.15 -15.91 -9.89
C VAL A 282 -8.39 -15.21 -10.44
N ALA A 283 -9.43 -15.98 -10.74
CA ALA A 283 -10.74 -15.42 -11.12
C ALA A 283 -11.59 -15.02 -9.90
N ASP A 284 -11.39 -15.68 -8.76
CA ASP A 284 -12.13 -15.45 -7.51
C ASP A 284 -11.20 -15.66 -6.30
N VAL A 285 -11.08 -14.64 -5.46
CA VAL A 285 -10.21 -14.62 -4.27
C VAL A 285 -10.92 -15.16 -3.01
N VAL A 286 -12.25 -15.21 -2.99
CA VAL A 286 -13.07 -15.58 -1.81
C VAL A 286 -12.65 -16.91 -1.16
N PRO A 287 -12.30 -17.98 -1.90
CA PRO A 287 -11.84 -19.24 -1.28
C PRO A 287 -10.55 -19.07 -0.46
N PHE A 288 -9.62 -18.23 -0.93
CA PHE A 288 -8.33 -17.98 -0.29
C PHE A 288 -8.48 -17.08 0.95
N GLU A 289 -9.33 -16.06 0.88
CA GLU A 289 -9.69 -15.24 2.04
C GLU A 289 -10.29 -16.10 3.16
N MET A 290 -11.23 -16.98 2.84
CA MET A 290 -11.85 -17.86 3.83
C MET A 290 -10.85 -18.81 4.50
N MET A 291 -9.89 -19.35 3.74
CA MET A 291 -8.83 -20.20 4.29
C MET A 291 -7.94 -19.43 5.27
N LYS A 292 -7.44 -18.26 4.85
CA LYS A 292 -6.59 -17.40 5.68
C LYS A 292 -7.30 -16.93 6.95
N LEU A 293 -8.55 -16.46 6.82
CA LEU A 293 -9.34 -15.97 7.95
C LEU A 293 -9.62 -17.06 8.98
N ARG A 294 -9.93 -18.28 8.54
CA ARG A 294 -10.24 -19.41 9.44
C ARG A 294 -9.00 -20.02 10.09
N MET A 295 -7.87 -20.08 9.38
CA MET A 295 -6.68 -20.81 9.87
C MET A 295 -5.63 -19.92 10.55
N LEU A 296 -5.46 -18.68 10.10
CA LEU A 296 -4.38 -17.80 10.56
C LEU A 296 -4.93 -16.65 11.41
N ASN A 297 -5.83 -15.83 10.88
CA ASN A 297 -6.35 -14.67 11.61
C ASN A 297 -7.25 -15.09 12.80
N GLY A 298 -8.06 -16.13 12.61
CA GLY A 298 -8.87 -16.73 13.68
C GLY A 298 -8.01 -17.33 14.81
N SER A 299 -6.85 -17.89 14.48
CA SER A 299 -5.89 -18.43 15.45
C SER A 299 -5.20 -17.30 16.22
N HIS A 300 -4.77 -16.22 15.54
CA HIS A 300 -4.20 -15.04 16.19
C HIS A 300 -5.20 -14.29 17.08
N SER A 301 -6.49 -14.31 16.74
CA SER A 301 -7.55 -13.65 17.53
C SER A 301 -8.02 -14.50 18.72
N SER A 302 -7.91 -15.82 18.64
CA SER A 302 -8.27 -16.75 19.72
C SER A 302 -7.13 -17.00 20.72
N SER A 303 -5.87 -16.86 20.30
CA SER A 303 -4.70 -17.05 21.16
C SER A 303 -4.66 -16.13 22.39
N PRO A 304 -4.97 -14.81 22.31
CA PRO A 304 -4.94 -13.92 23.47
C PRO A 304 -5.98 -14.30 24.52
N ILE A 305 -7.19 -14.70 24.09
CA ILE A 305 -8.30 -15.03 24.99
C ILE A 305 -8.02 -16.33 25.77
N TRP A 306 -7.45 -17.34 25.11
CA TRP A 306 -7.10 -18.60 25.78
C TRP A 306 -5.90 -18.46 26.72
N VAL A 307 -4.88 -17.70 26.33
CA VAL A 307 -3.69 -17.46 27.18
C VAL A 307 -4.07 -16.70 28.46
N ILE A 308 -4.93 -15.68 28.35
CA ILE A 308 -5.42 -14.91 29.51
C ILE A 308 -6.37 -15.76 30.38
N SER A 309 -7.24 -16.59 29.78
CA SER A 309 -8.15 -17.47 30.52
C SER A 309 -7.44 -18.65 31.21
N ALA A 310 -6.28 -19.07 30.72
CA ALA A 310 -5.51 -20.20 31.27
C ALA A 310 -4.47 -19.78 32.33
N GLY A 311 -4.37 -18.48 32.66
CA GLY A 311 -3.40 -17.97 33.64
C GLY A 311 -1.95 -18.10 33.19
N MET A 312 -1.69 -18.28 31.90
CA MET A 312 -0.34 -18.39 31.35
C MET A 312 0.17 -16.98 31.02
N THR A 313 1.19 -16.52 31.74
CA THR A 313 1.96 -15.35 31.34
C THR A 313 2.82 -15.72 30.14
N LEU A 314 2.69 -14.99 29.03
CA LEU A 314 3.69 -15.02 27.97
C LEU A 314 4.99 -14.48 28.56
N SER A 315 5.94 -15.39 28.79
CA SER A 315 7.33 -15.03 29.11
C SER A 315 7.89 -14.22 27.95
N PRO A 316 8.61 -13.10 28.19
CA PRO A 316 9.24 -12.34 27.11
C PRO A 316 10.35 -13.21 26.53
N ILE A 317 10.12 -13.73 25.33
CA ILE A 317 11.15 -14.45 24.58
C ILE A 317 12.03 -13.38 23.92
N LEU A 318 13.33 -13.51 24.22
CA LEU A 318 14.50 -12.75 23.77
C LEU A 318 14.53 -12.47 22.27
#